data_AF-A0A954YSI3-F1
#
_entry.id   AF-A0A954YSI3-F1
#
_cell.length_a   1.000
_cell.length_b   1.000
_cell.length_c   1.000
_cell.angle_alpha   90.00
_cell.angle_beta   90.00
_cell.angle_gamma   90.00
#
_symmetry.space_group_name_H-M   'P 1'
#
loop_
_entity.id
_entity.type
_entity.pdbx_description
1 polymer ?
#
loop_
_entity_poly.entity_id
_entity_poly.type
_entity_poly.pdbx_seq_one_letter_code
_entity_poly.pdbx_strand_id
1 'polypeptide(L)'
;MTSIRDTVDRAFGGLIEGGNEGMQRLGFGARGLGALDVWEDSDKLFVEVDVPGLALDQIEVTVEDNTLTVAGKRQARDLENVVRYCNERGSSEFRRVIQLPTETDSERVDATLKNGVLTITLPKAEAVKPKRIEVKGIE
;
A
#
# COMPACT_ATOMS: atom_id res chain seq x y z
N MET A 1 -10.15 -20.65 4.94
CA MET A 1 -10.44 -20.47 3.51
C MET A 1 -11.36 -19.25 3.45
N THR A 2 -10.78 -18.06 3.29
CA THR A 2 -11.53 -16.79 3.38
C THR A 2 -12.58 -16.78 2.28
N SER A 3 -13.86 -16.62 2.66
CA SER A 3 -14.97 -16.70 1.73
C SER A 3 -14.93 -15.50 0.80
N ILE A 4 -15.28 -15.68 -0.47
CA ILE A 4 -15.50 -14.58 -1.42
C ILE A 4 -16.49 -13.57 -0.83
N ARG A 5 -17.42 -14.00 0.02
CA ARG A 5 -18.35 -13.10 0.72
C ARG A 5 -17.64 -12.17 1.70
N ASP A 6 -16.66 -12.65 2.47
CA ASP A 6 -15.95 -11.84 3.46
C ASP A 6 -15.07 -10.76 2.79
N THR A 7 -14.47 -11.11 1.65
CA THR A 7 -13.68 -10.18 0.82
C THR A 7 -14.59 -9.12 0.17
N VAL A 8 -15.78 -9.53 -0.29
CA VAL A 8 -16.78 -8.64 -0.88
C VAL A 8 -17.35 -7.70 0.19
N ASP A 9 -17.72 -8.18 1.37
CA ASP A 9 -18.29 -7.35 2.43
C ASP A 9 -17.29 -6.29 2.93
N ARG A 10 -15.99 -6.61 2.97
CA ARG A 10 -14.92 -5.64 3.27
C ARG A 10 -14.75 -4.58 2.15
N ALA A 11 -14.86 -5.01 0.89
CA ALA A 11 -14.78 -4.10 -0.26
C ALA A 11 -16.05 -3.22 -0.40
N PHE A 12 -17.23 -3.73 -0.02
CA PHE A 12 -18.51 -3.05 -0.15
C PHE A 12 -18.87 -2.20 1.08
N GLY A 13 -18.38 -2.53 2.28
CA GLY A 13 -18.54 -1.69 3.47
C GLY A 13 -17.91 -0.29 3.32
N GLY A 14 -16.85 -0.16 2.53
CA GLY A 14 -16.24 1.13 2.18
C GLY A 14 -16.92 1.89 1.04
N LEU A 15 -17.98 1.33 0.44
CA LEU A 15 -18.62 1.81 -0.80
C LEU A 15 -19.84 2.70 -0.52
N ILE A 16 -20.44 2.61 0.67
CA ILE A 16 -21.71 3.28 1.00
C ILE A 16 -21.50 4.61 1.77
N GLU A 17 -20.35 4.83 2.40
CA GLU A 17 -20.12 6.03 3.24
C GLU A 17 -19.33 7.19 2.59
N GLY A 18 -18.80 7.06 1.37
CA GLY A 18 -17.95 8.11 0.82
C GLY A 18 -17.80 8.07 -0.70
N GLY A 19 -18.64 8.84 -1.40
CA GLY A 19 -18.43 9.16 -2.82
C GLY A 19 -17.04 9.75 -3.06
N ASN A 20 -16.45 9.51 -4.25
CA ASN A 20 -15.09 9.90 -4.69
C ASN A 20 -13.90 9.40 -3.83
N GLU A 21 -14.03 9.39 -2.50
CA GLU A 21 -13.03 8.91 -1.53
C GLU A 21 -12.91 7.38 -1.52
N GLY A 22 -14.04 6.64 -1.64
CA GLY A 22 -14.02 5.18 -1.78
C GLY A 22 -13.30 4.69 -3.05
N MET A 23 -13.36 5.47 -4.13
CA MET A 23 -12.68 5.16 -5.41
C MET A 23 -11.16 5.35 -5.32
N GLN A 24 -10.69 6.30 -4.50
CA GLN A 24 -9.26 6.50 -4.22
C GLN A 24 -8.70 5.41 -3.28
N ARG A 25 -9.52 4.90 -2.35
CA ARG A 25 -9.17 3.82 -1.41
C ARG A 25 -8.96 2.46 -2.08
N LEU A 26 -9.62 2.19 -3.19
CA LEU A 26 -9.47 0.93 -3.94
C LEU A 26 -8.31 0.95 -4.96
N GLY A 27 -7.47 2.00 -5.00
CA GLY A 27 -6.33 2.08 -5.93
C GLY A 27 -6.71 2.25 -7.42
N PHE A 28 -7.99 2.21 -7.77
CA PHE A 28 -8.49 2.32 -9.17
C PHE A 28 -8.33 3.72 -9.80
N GLY A 29 -7.54 4.62 -9.20
CA GLY A 29 -7.45 6.03 -9.58
C GLY A 29 -6.10 6.55 -10.09
N ALA A 30 -4.99 5.80 -10.09
CA ALA A 30 -3.76 6.30 -10.71
C ALA A 30 -3.30 5.46 -11.90
N ARG A 31 -3.49 6.03 -13.08
CA ARG A 31 -2.51 5.86 -14.16
C ARG A 31 -1.41 6.91 -13.93
N GLY A 32 -0.51 6.66 -12.98
CA GLY A 32 0.50 7.63 -12.52
C GLY A 32 1.28 7.19 -11.28
N LEU A 33 2.06 8.12 -10.71
CA LEU A 33 2.82 7.90 -9.46
C LEU A 33 1.91 7.39 -8.34
N GLY A 34 2.37 6.42 -7.56
CA GLY A 34 1.56 5.79 -6.51
C GLY A 34 0.64 4.67 -7.00
N ALA A 35 0.82 4.15 -8.22
CA ALA A 35 0.30 2.83 -8.58
C ALA A 35 0.90 1.78 -7.63
N LEU A 36 0.12 0.78 -7.22
CA LEU A 36 0.55 -0.17 -6.21
C LEU A 36 -0.03 -1.56 -6.42
N ASP A 37 0.71 -2.54 -5.93
CA ASP A 37 0.29 -3.93 -5.79
C ASP A 37 0.41 -4.37 -4.33
N VAL A 38 -0.50 -5.25 -3.92
CA VAL A 38 -0.53 -5.82 -2.56
C VAL A 38 -0.69 -7.33 -2.68
N TRP A 39 0.21 -8.08 -2.03
CA TRP A 39 0.18 -9.54 -2.01
C TRP A 39 0.83 -10.06 -0.73
N GLU A 40 0.56 -11.31 -0.38
CA GLU A 40 1.12 -11.94 0.83
C GLU A 40 1.62 -13.35 0.55
N ASP A 41 2.59 -13.79 1.34
CA ASP A 41 2.97 -15.20 1.49
C ASP A 41 2.46 -15.75 2.83
N SER A 42 3.01 -16.87 3.31
CA SER A 42 2.64 -17.46 4.60
C SER A 42 2.96 -16.57 5.81
N ASP A 43 3.99 -15.74 5.72
CA ASP A 43 4.64 -15.08 6.85
C ASP A 43 4.58 -13.55 6.76
N LYS A 44 4.44 -12.99 5.56
CA LYS A 44 4.60 -11.56 5.29
C LYS A 44 3.56 -11.06 4.30
N LEU A 45 3.22 -9.79 4.46
CA LEU A 45 2.48 -8.98 3.50
C LEU A 45 3.47 -8.03 2.81
N PHE A 46 3.31 -7.86 1.51
CA PHE A 46 4.14 -7.01 0.67
C PHE A 46 3.26 -5.94 0.02
N VAL A 47 3.76 -4.72 0.01
CA VAL A 47 3.16 -3.60 -0.71
C VAL A 47 4.23 -2.97 -1.58
N GLU A 48 4.03 -2.99 -2.89
CA GLU A 48 4.93 -2.36 -3.86
C GLU A 48 4.27 -1.13 -4.45
N VAL A 49 4.97 0.00 -4.47
CA VAL A 49 4.45 1.28 -4.94
C VAL A 49 5.40 1.91 -5.95
N ASP A 50 4.89 2.26 -7.12
CA ASP A 50 5.63 2.96 -8.16
C ASP A 50 5.85 4.43 -7.78
N VAL A 51 7.11 4.78 -7.50
CA VAL A 51 7.56 6.12 -7.09
C VAL A 51 8.76 6.62 -7.91
N PRO A 52 8.73 6.56 -9.26
CA PRO A 52 9.88 6.87 -10.08
C PRO A 52 10.34 8.33 -9.96
N GLY A 53 11.61 8.49 -9.58
CA GLY A 53 12.30 9.78 -9.49
C GLY A 53 12.05 10.54 -8.19
N LEU A 54 11.51 9.88 -7.15
CA LEU A 54 11.51 10.41 -5.79
C LEU A 54 12.78 9.98 -5.03
N ALA A 55 13.29 10.89 -4.21
CA ALA A 55 14.28 10.59 -3.19
C ALA A 55 13.60 10.06 -1.91
N LEU A 56 14.37 9.43 -1.03
CA LEU A 56 13.86 8.82 0.21
C LEU A 56 13.16 9.82 1.13
N ASP A 57 13.67 11.05 1.20
CA ASP A 57 13.13 12.16 1.99
C ASP A 57 11.86 12.77 1.40
N GLN A 58 11.46 12.37 0.19
CA GLN A 58 10.23 12.81 -0.48
C GLN A 58 9.10 11.80 -0.36
N ILE A 59 9.30 10.73 0.41
CA ILE A 59 8.37 9.63 0.62
C ILE A 59 8.13 9.48 2.12
N GLU A 60 6.86 9.41 2.49
CA GLU A 60 6.43 9.14 3.85
C GLU A 60 5.66 7.82 3.88
N VAL A 61 6.03 6.95 4.82
CA VAL A 61 5.38 5.65 5.04
C VAL A 61 5.02 5.55 6.51
N THR A 62 3.75 5.33 6.81
CA THR A 62 3.27 5.15 8.19
C THR A 62 2.33 3.96 8.28
N VAL A 63 2.37 3.25 9.42
CA VAL A 63 1.45 2.18 9.75
C VAL A 63 0.83 2.49 11.11
N GLU A 64 -0.47 2.74 11.12
CA GLU A 64 -1.25 3.05 12.32
C GLU A 64 -2.56 2.26 12.27
N ASP A 65 -2.97 1.63 13.37
CA ASP A 65 -4.23 0.88 13.49
C ASP A 65 -4.50 -0.05 12.29
N ASN A 66 -3.50 -0.85 11.93
CA ASN A 66 -3.54 -1.79 10.80
C ASN A 66 -3.84 -1.12 9.43
N THR A 67 -3.54 0.17 9.31
CA THR A 67 -3.69 0.98 8.11
C THR A 67 -2.33 1.48 7.66
N LEU A 68 -1.94 1.11 6.44
CA LEU A 68 -0.72 1.60 5.81
C LEU A 68 -1.03 2.86 5.01
N THR A 69 -0.31 3.94 5.28
CA THR A 69 -0.31 5.16 4.47
C THR A 69 1.03 5.31 3.77
N VAL A 70 0.98 5.54 2.46
CA VAL A 70 2.15 5.91 1.64
C VAL A 70 1.85 7.23 0.96
N ALA A 71 2.65 8.24 1.23
CA ALA A 71 2.53 9.56 0.63
C ALA A 71 3.85 10.01 0.02
N GLY A 72 3.78 10.89 -0.96
CA GLY A 72 4.99 11.49 -1.52
C GLY A 72 4.70 12.57 -2.54
N LYS A 73 5.71 13.41 -2.76
CA LYS A 73 5.57 14.58 -3.63
C LYS A 73 6.78 14.74 -4.54
N ARG A 74 6.53 14.62 -5.85
CA ARG A 74 7.48 14.95 -6.89
C ARG A 74 7.31 16.42 -7.28
N GLN A 75 8.36 17.19 -7.13
CA GLN A 75 8.40 18.54 -7.68
C GLN A 75 8.80 18.52 -9.16
N ALA A 76 8.23 19.42 -9.95
CA ALA A 76 8.72 19.66 -11.30
C ALA A 76 10.15 20.22 -11.21
N ARG A 77 11.00 19.90 -12.19
CA ARG A 77 12.31 20.55 -12.29
C ARG A 77 12.13 22.04 -12.53
N ASP A 78 12.78 22.84 -11.70
CA ASP A 78 12.98 24.26 -11.96
C ASP A 78 14.20 24.40 -12.88
N LEU A 79 13.97 24.90 -14.09
CA LEU A 79 15.00 25.01 -15.12
C LEU A 79 15.03 26.45 -15.62
N GLU A 80 16.12 27.15 -15.35
CA GLU A 80 16.36 28.50 -15.83
C GLU A 80 17.13 28.48 -17.15
N ASN A 81 16.87 29.46 -18.03
CA ASN A 81 17.61 29.64 -19.29
C ASN A 81 17.55 28.45 -20.27
N VAL A 82 16.41 27.74 -20.33
CA VAL A 82 16.20 26.61 -21.26
C VAL A 82 14.95 26.76 -22.12
N VAL A 83 14.93 26.09 -23.28
CA VAL A 83 13.72 25.90 -24.09
C VAL A 83 13.13 24.52 -23.76
N ARG A 84 11.88 24.50 -23.31
CA ARG A 84 11.18 23.26 -22.94
C ARG A 84 10.29 22.78 -24.09
N TYR A 85 10.62 21.63 -24.67
CA TYR A 85 9.83 21.03 -25.76
C TYR A 85 8.62 20.20 -25.29
N CYS A 86 8.68 19.62 -24.08
CA CYS A 86 7.59 18.82 -23.51
C CYS A 86 7.62 18.81 -21.97
N ASN A 87 6.46 18.64 -21.32
CA ASN A 87 6.32 18.51 -19.88
C ASN A 87 5.16 17.58 -19.46
N GLU A 88 5.30 16.29 -19.69
CA GLU A 88 4.29 15.31 -19.26
C GLU A 88 4.45 14.89 -17.79
N ARG A 89 5.69 14.89 -17.27
CA ARG A 89 5.97 14.40 -15.91
C ARG A 89 5.44 15.33 -14.82
N GLY A 90 5.58 16.65 -15.01
CA GLY A 90 5.09 17.68 -14.09
C GLY A 90 5.47 17.49 -12.61
N SER A 91 4.83 18.29 -11.77
CA SER A 91 4.73 18.03 -10.33
C SER A 91 3.60 17.04 -10.09
N SER A 92 3.78 16.14 -9.14
CA SER A 92 2.76 15.15 -8.77
C SER A 92 2.86 14.89 -7.27
N GLU A 93 1.70 14.78 -6.63
CA GLU A 93 1.58 14.37 -5.24
C GLU A 93 0.66 13.16 -5.21
N PHE A 94 0.97 12.20 -4.36
CA PHE A 94 0.15 11.01 -4.18
C PHE A 94 0.00 10.69 -2.70
N ARG A 95 -1.15 10.12 -2.37
CA ARG A 95 -1.44 9.55 -1.05
C ARG A 95 -2.25 8.28 -1.24
N ARG A 96 -1.77 7.19 -0.64
CA ARG A 96 -2.38 5.87 -0.65
C ARG A 96 -2.64 5.46 0.77
N VAL A 97 -3.87 5.05 1.04
CA VAL A 97 -4.31 4.57 2.34
C VAL A 97 -4.89 3.18 2.11
N ILE A 98 -4.25 2.19 2.70
CA ILE A 98 -4.53 0.78 2.46
C ILE A 98 -4.87 0.17 3.80
N GLN A 99 -6.09 -0.36 3.92
CA GLN A 99 -6.43 -1.22 5.05
C GLN A 99 -5.73 -2.56 4.85
N LEU A 100 -4.86 -2.95 5.79
CA LEU A 100 -4.15 -4.22 5.67
C LEU A 100 -5.13 -5.39 5.80
N PRO A 101 -5.05 -6.41 4.93
CA PRO A 101 -6.00 -7.53 4.92
C PRO A 101 -5.81 -8.48 6.12
N THR A 102 -4.68 -8.38 6.81
CA THR A 102 -4.28 -9.16 7.97
C THR A 102 -3.58 -8.25 8.98
N GLU A 103 -3.54 -8.66 10.24
CA GLU A 103 -2.77 -7.97 11.27
C GLU A 103 -1.27 -8.19 11.04
N THR A 104 -0.48 -7.12 11.17
CA THR A 104 0.97 -7.12 10.93
C THR A 104 1.72 -6.63 12.15
N ASP A 105 2.96 -7.08 12.31
CA ASP A 105 3.89 -6.59 13.32
C ASP A 105 4.51 -5.28 12.85
N SER A 106 3.94 -4.16 13.30
CA SER A 106 4.34 -2.80 12.91
C SER A 106 5.74 -2.44 13.39
N GLU A 107 6.28 -3.09 14.42
CA GLU A 107 7.63 -2.83 14.94
C GLU A 107 8.72 -3.40 14.02
N ARG A 108 8.35 -4.34 13.13
CA ARG A 108 9.27 -5.08 12.26
C ARG A 108 9.07 -4.79 10.77
N VAL A 109 8.45 -3.66 10.46
CA VAL A 109 8.26 -3.21 9.08
C VAL A 109 9.60 -2.80 8.48
N ASP A 110 9.85 -3.25 7.25
CA ASP A 110 11.00 -2.86 6.45
C ASP A 110 10.53 -2.19 5.16
N ALA A 111 11.26 -1.16 4.72
CA ALA A 111 10.92 -0.42 3.50
C ALA A 111 12.18 -0.17 2.67
N THR A 112 12.16 -0.57 1.41
CA THR A 112 13.29 -0.42 0.49
C THR A 112 12.85 0.29 -0.79
N LEU A 113 13.68 1.21 -1.28
CA LEU A 113 13.46 1.89 -2.55
C LEU A 113 14.53 1.44 -3.54
N LYS A 114 14.11 0.78 -4.63
CA LYS A 114 15.03 0.31 -5.67
C LYS A 114 14.42 0.54 -7.05
N ASN A 115 15.19 1.15 -7.95
CA ASN A 115 14.79 1.39 -9.34
C ASN A 115 13.44 2.13 -9.50
N GLY A 116 13.08 2.99 -8.53
CA GLY A 116 11.81 3.72 -8.56
C GLY A 116 10.61 2.94 -8.03
N VAL A 117 10.80 1.76 -7.44
CA VAL A 117 9.76 0.99 -6.76
C VAL A 117 10.06 0.96 -5.26
N LEU A 118 9.09 1.40 -4.46
CA LEU A 118 9.10 1.29 -3.01
C LEU A 118 8.46 -0.04 -2.62
N THR A 119 9.24 -0.93 -2.01
CA THR A 119 8.76 -2.21 -1.49
C THR A 119 8.71 -2.13 0.03
N ILE A 120 7.51 -2.30 0.57
CA ILE A 120 7.23 -2.32 2.01
C ILE A 120 6.92 -3.77 2.38
N THR A 121 7.68 -4.30 3.33
CA THR A 121 7.55 -5.67 3.84
C THR A 121 7.02 -5.62 5.27
N LEU A 122 5.84 -6.18 5.49
CA LEU A 122 5.17 -6.21 6.78
C LEU A 122 5.05 -7.66 7.26
N PRO A 123 5.81 -8.09 8.27
CA PRO A 123 5.62 -9.41 8.86
C PRO A 123 4.20 -9.55 9.43
N LYS A 124 3.55 -10.70 9.21
CA LYS A 124 2.26 -11.00 9.82
C LYS A 124 2.43 -11.16 11.33
N ALA A 125 1.49 -10.63 12.10
CA ALA A 125 1.52 -10.79 13.56
C ALA A 125 1.42 -12.28 13.94
N GLU A 126 2.16 -12.69 14.97
CA GLU A 126 2.19 -14.09 15.45
C GLU A 126 0.79 -14.62 15.81
N ALA A 127 -0.12 -13.73 16.25
CA ALA A 127 -1.50 -14.08 16.59
C ALA A 127 -2.32 -14.60 15.40
N VAL A 128 -2.01 -14.16 14.17
CA VAL A 128 -2.76 -14.48 12.96
C VAL A 128 -2.18 -15.68 12.21
N LYS A 129 -0.98 -16.14 12.59
CA LYS A 129 -0.39 -17.34 11.99
C LYS A 129 -1.26 -18.56 12.31
N PRO A 130 -1.51 -19.44 11.32
CA PRO A 130 -2.37 -20.59 11.51
C PRO A 130 -1.84 -21.49 12.63
N LYS A 131 -2.64 -21.66 13.68
CA LYS A 131 -2.32 -22.58 14.78
C LYS A 131 -2.75 -23.99 14.39
N ARG A 132 -1.83 -24.95 14.53
CA ARG A 132 -2.18 -26.37 14.41
C ARG A 132 -3.05 -26.77 15.59
N ILE A 133 -4.26 -27.24 15.31
CA ILE A 133 -5.17 -27.80 16.31
C ILE A 133 -5.03 -29.32 16.27
N GLU A 134 -4.63 -29.93 17.38
CA GLU A 134 -4.67 -31.38 17.52
C GLU A 134 -6.09 -31.85 17.80
N VAL A 135 -6.57 -32.79 17.00
CA VAL A 135 -7.87 -33.44 17.23
C VAL A 135 -7.69 -34.49 18.33
N LYS A 136 -8.37 -34.32 19.47
CA LYS A 136 -8.42 -35.32 20.54
C LYS A 136 -9.65 -36.20 20.38
N GLY A 137 -9.46 -37.52 20.44
CA GLY A 137 -10.55 -38.48 20.50
C GLY A 137 -11.23 -38.47 21.87
N ILE A 138 -12.53 -38.74 21.89
CA ILE A 138 -13.30 -38.98 23.11
C ILE A 138 -13.46 -40.49 23.20
N GLU A 139 -12.98 -41.11 24.28
CA GLU A 139 -13.29 -42.50 24.66
C GLU A 139 -14.54 -42.55 25.55
#